data_AF-A0A6J6VG06-F1
#
_entry.id   AF-A0A6J6VG06-F1
#
_cell.length_a   1.000
_cell.length_b   1.000
_cell.length_c   1.000
_cell.angle_alpha   90.00
_cell.angle_beta   90.00
_cell.angle_gamma   90.00
#
_symmetry.space_group_name_H-M   'P 1'
#
loop_
_entity.id
_entity.type
_entity.pdbx_description
1 polymer ?
#
loop_
_entity_poly.entity_id
_entity_poly.type
_entity_poly.pdbx_seq_one_letter_code
_entity_poly.pdbx_strand_id
1 'polypeptide(L)'
;MVVNDLGGANDGSGEDAAPAQQVVNEIIAMGGEAIANFDNVADWEGAQRMINAAVETFGDLDILVNNAGILRDRVLVNMTEAEWDSVIAVHLKGHFAPSRWAAAYWREQFKAGVTKQRHIVHTSSTSGLFSNPGQSNYGAAKTGIATFSQILAKELIRYNVKSNSIAPGARTRLTLATPGLGDRIGVPTDAAKFDEWDPANISPLVCYLSSEACEFTGETFYVAGGEVTRIRSWERAETVNQNDRWQVSELTKALKTMAAEVNK
;
A
#
# COMPACT_ATOMS: atom_id res chain seq x y z
N MET A 1 -20.27 -1.67 0.13
CA MET A 1 -18.84 -1.45 -0.23
C MET A 1 -18.74 -0.44 -1.37
N VAL A 2 -17.80 0.50 -1.32
CA VAL A 2 -17.45 1.32 -2.49
C VAL A 2 -16.29 0.66 -3.21
N VAL A 3 -16.47 0.33 -4.49
CA VAL A 3 -15.40 -0.18 -5.36
C VAL A 3 -14.91 0.98 -6.22
N ASN A 4 -13.71 1.48 -5.91
CA ASN A 4 -13.09 2.57 -6.66
C ASN A 4 -12.14 2.02 -7.73
N ASP A 5 -12.37 2.40 -8.99
CA ASP A 5 -11.41 2.26 -10.08
C ASP A 5 -11.65 3.38 -11.09
N LEU A 6 -10.61 4.14 -11.41
CA LEU A 6 -10.65 5.18 -12.45
C LEU A 6 -10.80 4.56 -13.86
N GLY A 7 -10.48 3.27 -14.01
CA GLY A 7 -10.53 2.56 -15.28
C GLY A 7 -9.23 2.61 -16.09
N GLY A 8 -8.11 2.89 -15.43
CA GLY A 8 -6.80 3.05 -16.09
C GLY A 8 -6.14 1.73 -16.51
N ALA A 9 -5.39 1.79 -17.60
CA ALA A 9 -4.41 0.77 -17.97
C ALA A 9 -3.32 0.60 -16.88
N ASN A 10 -2.43 -0.41 -16.99
CA ASN A 10 -1.30 -0.56 -16.05
C ASN A 10 -0.38 0.66 -16.02
N ASP A 11 -0.35 1.37 -17.15
CA ASP A 11 0.35 2.62 -17.28
C ASP A 11 -0.54 3.82 -16.87
N GLY A 12 -1.74 3.63 -16.34
CA GLY A 12 -2.60 4.74 -15.93
C GLY A 12 -3.14 5.60 -17.08
N SER A 13 -3.04 5.15 -18.33
CA SER A 13 -3.76 5.76 -19.46
C SER A 13 -5.18 5.20 -19.59
N GLY A 14 -6.10 5.99 -20.17
CA GLY A 14 -7.49 5.58 -20.41
C GLY A 14 -8.42 5.66 -19.20
N GLU A 15 -9.72 5.62 -19.47
CA GLU A 15 -10.80 5.59 -18.47
C GLU A 15 -11.85 4.58 -18.97
N ASP A 16 -11.82 3.35 -18.44
CA ASP A 16 -12.86 2.34 -18.65
C ASP A 16 -13.59 2.06 -17.33
N ALA A 17 -14.87 2.44 -17.26
CA ALA A 17 -15.70 2.22 -16.08
C ALA A 17 -16.04 0.73 -15.83
N ALA A 18 -15.76 -0.16 -16.79
CA ALA A 18 -16.17 -1.57 -16.73
C ALA A 18 -15.62 -2.36 -15.51
N PRO A 19 -14.34 -2.24 -15.09
CA PRO A 19 -13.79 -3.09 -14.03
C PRO A 19 -14.48 -2.91 -12.67
N ALA A 20 -14.65 -1.66 -12.21
CA ALA A 20 -15.33 -1.39 -10.94
C ALA A 20 -16.80 -1.87 -10.98
N GLN A 21 -17.50 -1.61 -12.08
CA GLN A 21 -18.90 -2.03 -12.21
C GLN A 21 -19.04 -3.56 -12.27
N GLN A 22 -18.09 -4.27 -12.90
CA GLN A 22 -18.09 -5.72 -12.93
C GLN A 22 -17.97 -6.30 -11.52
N VAL A 23 -17.01 -5.81 -10.71
CA VAL A 23 -16.82 -6.26 -9.33
C VAL A 23 -18.06 -5.95 -8.48
N VAL A 24 -18.70 -4.79 -8.67
CA VAL A 24 -19.97 -4.46 -8.00
C VAL A 24 -21.05 -5.48 -8.34
N ASN A 25 -21.19 -5.86 -9.62
CA ASN A 25 -22.17 -6.85 -10.04
C ASN A 25 -21.87 -8.23 -9.44
N GLU A 26 -20.61 -8.62 -9.34
CA GLU A 26 -20.18 -9.87 -8.68
C GLU A 26 -20.54 -9.85 -7.18
N ILE A 27 -20.28 -8.75 -6.47
CA ILE A 27 -20.65 -8.59 -5.06
C ILE A 27 -22.17 -8.71 -4.86
N ILE A 28 -22.96 -8.03 -5.70
CA ILE A 28 -24.42 -8.09 -5.65
C ILE A 28 -24.93 -9.51 -5.95
N ALA A 29 -24.34 -10.19 -6.93
CA ALA A 29 -24.69 -11.57 -7.26
C ALA A 29 -24.40 -12.55 -6.12
N MET A 30 -23.40 -12.25 -5.28
CA MET A 30 -23.11 -12.99 -4.04
C MET A 30 -23.98 -12.57 -2.84
N GLY A 31 -24.92 -11.64 -3.03
CA GLY A 31 -25.84 -11.15 -2.00
C GLY A 31 -25.30 -10.00 -1.14
N GLY A 32 -24.17 -9.39 -1.53
CA GLY A 32 -23.63 -8.21 -0.87
C GLY A 32 -24.18 -6.90 -1.45
N GLU A 33 -23.78 -5.78 -0.84
CA GLU A 33 -24.13 -4.43 -1.31
C GLU A 33 -22.88 -3.68 -1.74
N ALA A 34 -22.87 -3.14 -2.97
CA ALA A 34 -21.77 -2.35 -3.46
C ALA A 34 -22.19 -1.27 -4.46
N ILE A 35 -21.38 -0.21 -4.56
CA ILE A 35 -21.48 0.82 -5.59
C ILE A 35 -20.11 1.04 -6.24
N ALA A 36 -20.11 1.43 -7.51
CA ALA A 36 -18.90 1.81 -8.22
C ALA A 36 -18.60 3.30 -7.99
N ASN A 37 -17.32 3.65 -7.86
CA ASN A 37 -16.85 5.02 -7.87
C ASN A 37 -15.67 5.14 -8.84
N PHE A 38 -15.65 6.23 -9.61
CA PHE A 38 -14.68 6.44 -10.69
C PHE A 38 -13.78 7.66 -10.43
N ASP A 39 -13.80 8.20 -9.21
CA ASP A 39 -12.95 9.34 -8.88
C ASP A 39 -11.47 8.92 -8.87
N ASN A 40 -10.59 9.83 -9.33
CA ASN A 40 -9.16 9.64 -9.22
C ASN A 40 -8.72 9.84 -7.76
N VAL A 41 -8.13 8.81 -7.13
CA VAL A 41 -7.64 8.89 -5.75
C VAL A 41 -6.54 9.93 -5.53
N ALA A 42 -5.81 10.33 -6.58
CA ALA A 42 -4.80 11.37 -6.52
C ALA A 42 -5.38 12.79 -6.67
N ASP A 43 -6.66 12.91 -7.06
CA ASP A 43 -7.41 14.16 -7.03
C ASP A 43 -7.91 14.41 -5.60
N TRP A 44 -7.71 15.62 -5.09
CA TRP A 44 -7.96 15.90 -3.68
C TRP A 44 -9.47 15.89 -3.37
N GLU A 45 -10.26 16.52 -4.22
CA GLU A 45 -11.71 16.58 -4.14
C GLU A 45 -12.33 15.22 -4.55
N GLY A 46 -11.75 14.51 -5.51
CA GLY A 46 -12.15 13.16 -5.90
C GLY A 46 -12.02 12.16 -4.77
N ALA A 47 -10.89 12.17 -4.06
CA ALA A 47 -10.73 11.37 -2.85
C ALA A 47 -11.79 11.72 -1.78
N GLN A 48 -12.18 13.00 -1.64
CA GLN A 48 -13.24 13.39 -0.71
C GLN A 48 -14.60 12.82 -1.13
N ARG A 49 -14.96 12.94 -2.41
CA ARG A 49 -16.20 12.40 -2.96
C ARG A 49 -16.30 10.90 -2.78
N MET A 50 -15.20 10.17 -2.98
CA MET A 50 -15.14 8.73 -2.74
C MET A 50 -15.47 8.37 -1.29
N ILE A 51 -14.90 9.09 -0.31
CA ILE A 51 -15.19 8.88 1.12
C ILE A 51 -16.65 9.24 1.44
N ASN A 52 -17.14 10.37 0.92
CA ASN A 52 -18.52 10.81 1.14
C ASN A 52 -19.52 9.78 0.56
N ALA A 53 -19.26 9.23 -0.62
CA ALA A 53 -20.13 8.24 -1.25
C ALA A 53 -20.32 6.99 -0.35
N ALA A 54 -19.28 6.55 0.36
CA ALA A 54 -19.39 5.46 1.32
C ALA A 54 -20.35 5.82 2.47
N VAL A 55 -20.17 7.01 3.05
CA VAL A 55 -20.98 7.49 4.18
C VAL A 55 -22.42 7.75 3.76
N GLU A 56 -22.65 8.37 2.61
CA GLU A 56 -23.99 8.69 2.10
C GLU A 56 -24.79 7.44 1.73
N THR A 57 -24.11 6.41 1.19
CA THR A 57 -24.76 5.18 0.72
C THR A 57 -24.99 4.19 1.85
N PHE A 58 -23.99 3.98 2.71
CA PHE A 58 -24.00 2.93 3.73
C PHE A 58 -24.16 3.46 5.15
N GLY A 59 -24.24 4.78 5.33
CA GLY A 59 -24.38 5.45 6.62
C GLY A 59 -23.07 5.59 7.41
N ASP A 60 -21.99 4.92 7.00
CA ASP A 60 -20.72 4.93 7.72
C ASP A 60 -19.54 4.47 6.84
N LEU A 61 -18.31 4.68 7.33
CA LEU A 61 -17.07 4.18 6.72
C LEU A 61 -16.24 3.44 7.76
N ASP A 62 -16.18 2.12 7.71
CA ASP A 62 -15.41 1.30 8.67
C ASP A 62 -13.97 1.04 8.28
N ILE A 63 -13.76 0.78 6.98
CA ILE A 63 -12.52 0.23 6.45
C ILE A 63 -12.14 1.03 5.20
N LEU A 64 -10.86 1.41 5.11
CA LEU A 64 -10.26 1.94 3.88
C LEU A 64 -9.13 1.01 3.43
N VAL A 65 -9.23 0.46 2.21
CA VAL A 65 -8.14 -0.29 1.58
C VAL A 65 -7.57 0.53 0.43
N ASN A 66 -6.35 1.05 0.62
CA ASN A 66 -5.64 1.77 -0.44
C ASN A 66 -4.85 0.78 -1.30
N ASN A 67 -5.32 0.53 -2.51
CA ASN A 67 -4.70 -0.43 -3.43
C ASN A 67 -4.29 0.15 -4.80
N ALA A 68 -4.95 1.22 -5.25
CA ALA A 68 -4.74 1.80 -6.58
C ALA A 68 -3.26 2.06 -6.92
N GLY A 69 -2.89 1.81 -8.18
CA GLY A 69 -1.49 1.81 -8.58
C GLY A 69 -1.23 1.65 -10.07
N ILE A 70 -0.07 2.13 -10.51
CA ILE A 70 0.43 2.07 -11.89
C ILE A 70 1.95 1.82 -11.90
N LEU A 71 2.51 1.43 -13.05
CA LEU A 71 3.96 1.29 -13.21
C LEU A 71 4.52 2.21 -14.30
N ARG A 72 5.74 2.71 -14.04
CA ARG A 72 6.63 3.40 -14.99
C ARG A 72 8.07 3.00 -14.70
N ASP A 73 8.36 1.74 -14.96
CA ASP A 73 9.67 1.17 -14.67
C ASP A 73 10.71 1.76 -15.61
N ARG A 74 11.76 2.33 -15.01
CA ARG A 74 12.88 2.92 -15.72
C ARG A 74 14.10 2.95 -14.81
N VAL A 75 15.26 2.58 -15.35
CA VAL A 75 16.53 2.87 -14.67
C VAL A 75 16.67 4.38 -14.50
N LEU A 76 17.15 4.83 -13.33
CA LEU A 76 17.10 6.24 -12.90
C LEU A 76 17.57 7.23 -13.97
N VAL A 77 18.69 6.94 -14.63
CA VAL A 77 19.31 7.82 -15.64
C VAL A 77 18.45 8.05 -16.89
N ASN A 78 17.45 7.20 -17.14
CA ASN A 78 16.55 7.29 -18.28
C ASN A 78 15.12 7.68 -17.87
N MET A 79 14.86 7.90 -16.58
CA MET A 79 13.53 8.23 -16.06
C MET A 79 13.17 9.68 -16.37
N THR A 80 12.01 9.87 -16.97
CA THR A 80 11.45 11.21 -17.17
C THR A 80 10.74 11.70 -15.92
N GLU A 81 10.63 13.02 -15.77
CA GLU A 81 9.86 13.65 -14.68
C GLU A 81 8.40 13.18 -14.67
N ALA A 82 7.75 13.08 -15.83
CA ALA A 82 6.37 12.60 -15.93
C ALA A 82 6.20 11.14 -15.45
N GLU A 83 7.18 10.27 -15.73
CA GLU A 83 7.19 8.90 -15.22
C GLU A 83 7.35 8.85 -13.70
N TRP A 84 8.12 9.77 -13.11
CA TRP A 84 8.26 9.91 -11.68
C TRP A 84 6.96 10.43 -11.04
N ASP A 85 6.47 11.57 -11.52
CA ASP A 85 5.32 12.29 -10.95
C ASP A 85 4.05 11.45 -10.99
N SER A 86 3.78 10.76 -12.11
CA SER A 86 2.59 9.92 -12.24
C SER A 86 2.56 8.79 -11.20
N VAL A 87 3.70 8.12 -10.98
CA VAL A 87 3.82 7.05 -9.97
C VAL A 87 3.68 7.60 -8.56
N ILE A 88 4.34 8.71 -8.23
CA ILE A 88 4.21 9.35 -6.91
C ILE A 88 2.79 9.85 -6.66
N ALA A 89 2.13 10.43 -7.67
CA ALA A 89 0.77 10.91 -7.58
C ALA A 89 -0.22 9.79 -7.31
N VAL A 90 -0.25 8.73 -8.14
CA VAL A 90 -1.22 7.63 -7.97
C VAL A 90 -0.97 6.84 -6.70
N HIS A 91 0.30 6.57 -6.35
CA HIS A 91 0.61 5.77 -5.17
C HIS A 91 0.64 6.59 -3.90
N LEU A 92 1.60 7.49 -3.75
CA LEU A 92 1.83 8.14 -2.46
C LEU A 92 0.74 9.18 -2.17
N LYS A 93 0.45 10.08 -3.12
CA LYS A 93 -0.65 11.04 -2.97
C LYS A 93 -2.01 10.33 -2.98
N GLY A 94 -2.20 9.33 -3.84
CA GLY A 94 -3.44 8.55 -3.93
C GLY A 94 -3.71 7.64 -2.72
N HIS A 95 -2.71 7.33 -1.89
CA HIS A 95 -2.94 6.74 -0.57
C HIS A 95 -3.16 7.81 0.50
N PHE A 96 -2.47 8.94 0.40
CA PHE A 96 -2.59 10.05 1.35
C PHE A 96 -3.98 10.70 1.32
N ALA A 97 -4.49 11.06 0.14
CA ALA A 97 -5.71 11.86 0.02
C ALA A 97 -6.95 11.12 0.56
N PRO A 98 -7.26 9.86 0.18
CA PRO A 98 -8.35 9.09 0.80
C PRO A 98 -8.17 8.91 2.30
N SER A 99 -6.95 8.58 2.75
CA SER A 99 -6.67 8.39 4.17
C SER A 99 -6.87 9.66 4.98
N ARG A 100 -6.53 10.83 4.44
CA ARG A 100 -6.79 12.10 5.10
C ARG A 100 -8.29 12.37 5.22
N TRP A 101 -9.08 12.10 4.19
CA TRP A 101 -10.54 12.32 4.29
C TRP A 101 -11.22 11.33 5.24
N ALA A 102 -10.85 10.04 5.18
CA ALA A 102 -11.30 9.02 6.12
C ALA A 102 -10.93 9.36 7.57
N ALA A 103 -9.68 9.77 7.83
CA ALA A 103 -9.23 10.14 9.16
C ALA A 103 -9.98 11.36 9.74
N ALA A 104 -10.30 12.35 8.90
CA ALA A 104 -11.11 13.48 9.35
C ALA A 104 -12.54 13.06 9.70
N TYR A 105 -13.15 12.20 8.89
CA TYR A 105 -14.47 11.62 9.19
C TYR A 105 -14.45 10.86 10.52
N TRP A 106 -13.49 9.93 10.72
CA TRP A 106 -13.38 9.18 11.97
C TRP A 106 -13.11 10.04 13.20
N ARG A 107 -12.33 11.12 13.05
CA ARG A 107 -12.14 12.10 14.14
C ARG A 107 -13.47 12.74 14.53
N GLU A 108 -14.31 13.14 13.58
CA GLU A 108 -15.62 13.72 13.90
C GLU A 108 -16.58 12.67 14.49
N GLN A 109 -16.58 11.44 13.98
CA GLN A 109 -17.34 10.33 14.59
C GLN A 109 -16.91 10.08 16.04
N PHE A 110 -15.60 10.09 16.33
CA PHE A 110 -15.09 9.93 17.68
C PHE A 110 -15.53 11.07 18.61
N LYS A 111 -15.51 12.33 18.15
CA LYS A 111 -16.05 13.47 18.90
C LYS A 111 -17.54 13.35 19.17
N ALA A 112 -18.29 12.72 18.25
CA ALA A 112 -19.70 12.43 18.40
C ALA A 112 -19.98 11.20 19.31
N GLY A 113 -18.94 10.60 19.91
CA GLY A 113 -19.07 9.49 20.85
C GLY A 113 -18.99 8.09 20.23
N VAL A 114 -18.73 7.97 18.94
CA VAL A 114 -18.55 6.67 18.28
C VAL A 114 -17.14 6.17 18.53
N THR A 115 -17.00 5.12 19.33
CA THR A 115 -15.69 4.55 19.74
C THR A 115 -15.37 3.21 19.09
N LYS A 116 -16.12 2.77 18.07
CA LYS A 116 -15.87 1.49 17.40
C LYS A 116 -14.53 1.48 16.66
N GLN A 117 -13.94 0.29 16.51
CA GLN A 117 -12.66 0.12 15.84
C GLN A 117 -12.80 0.34 14.33
N ARG A 118 -11.81 1.00 13.73
CA ARG A 118 -11.74 1.27 12.28
C ARG A 118 -10.39 0.83 11.74
N HIS A 119 -10.31 0.58 10.44
CA HIS A 119 -9.11 0.01 9.83
C HIS A 119 -8.72 0.73 8.55
N ILE A 120 -7.42 0.97 8.39
CA ILE A 120 -6.81 1.30 7.10
C ILE A 120 -5.78 0.22 6.75
N VAL A 121 -5.91 -0.34 5.56
CA VAL A 121 -4.89 -1.23 4.99
C VAL A 121 -4.31 -0.59 3.75
N HIS A 122 -2.99 -0.50 3.67
CA HIS A 122 -2.28 0.06 2.53
C HIS A 122 -1.51 -1.00 1.76
N THR A 123 -1.40 -0.85 0.44
CA THR A 123 -0.58 -1.72 -0.40
C THR A 123 0.81 -1.10 -0.62
N SER A 124 1.79 -1.51 0.18
CA SER A 124 3.23 -1.31 -0.07
C SER A 124 3.75 -2.33 -1.12
N SER A 125 5.05 -2.59 -1.18
CA SER A 125 5.67 -3.56 -2.08
C SER A 125 7.08 -3.92 -1.64
N THR A 126 7.48 -5.15 -1.90
CA THR A 126 8.88 -5.62 -1.84
C THR A 126 9.82 -4.74 -2.67
N SER A 127 9.32 -4.11 -3.73
CA SER A 127 10.12 -3.21 -4.58
C SER A 127 10.67 -2.01 -3.81
N GLY A 128 9.88 -1.47 -2.87
CA GLY A 128 10.34 -0.41 -1.97
C GLY A 128 11.11 -0.98 -0.79
N LEU A 129 10.54 -1.99 -0.12
CA LEU A 129 11.08 -2.54 1.12
C LEU A 129 12.47 -3.18 0.95
N PHE A 130 12.74 -3.73 -0.24
CA PHE A 130 13.99 -4.41 -0.57
C PHE A 130 14.74 -3.79 -1.76
N SER A 131 14.40 -2.53 -2.12
CA SER A 131 15.16 -1.70 -3.06
C SER A 131 15.37 -2.32 -4.46
N ASN A 132 14.29 -2.63 -5.17
CA ASN A 132 14.36 -3.23 -6.51
C ASN A 132 14.91 -2.25 -7.56
N PRO A 133 16.00 -2.57 -8.29
CA PRO A 133 16.53 -1.73 -9.36
C PRO A 133 15.55 -1.50 -10.50
N GLY A 134 15.60 -0.31 -11.11
CA GLY A 134 14.69 0.08 -12.20
C GLY A 134 13.32 0.60 -11.75
N GLN A 135 13.10 0.68 -10.43
CA GLN A 135 11.83 1.13 -9.84
C GLN A 135 12.06 2.22 -8.79
N SER A 136 12.93 3.19 -9.04
CA SER A 136 13.23 4.25 -8.06
C SER A 136 12.00 5.08 -7.70
N ASN A 137 11.11 5.38 -8.64
CA ASN A 137 9.82 6.04 -8.41
C ASN A 137 8.87 5.15 -7.58
N TYR A 138 8.61 3.93 -8.05
CA TYR A 138 7.66 3.01 -7.43
C TYR A 138 8.14 2.53 -6.05
N GLY A 139 9.40 2.16 -5.93
CA GLY A 139 10.04 1.80 -4.66
C GLY A 139 10.00 2.94 -3.64
N ALA A 140 10.32 4.17 -4.04
CA ALA A 140 10.20 5.34 -3.16
C ALA A 140 8.75 5.55 -2.70
N ALA A 141 7.77 5.47 -3.61
CA ALA A 141 6.36 5.57 -3.25
C ALA A 141 5.93 4.48 -2.26
N LYS A 142 6.31 3.22 -2.50
CA LYS A 142 5.87 2.06 -1.71
C LYS A 142 6.51 2.00 -0.33
N THR A 143 7.77 2.38 -0.19
CA THR A 143 8.39 2.56 1.14
C THR A 143 7.79 3.76 1.87
N GLY A 144 7.53 4.87 1.14
CA GLY A 144 6.80 6.01 1.68
C GLY A 144 5.42 5.63 2.23
N ILE A 145 4.69 4.75 1.54
CA ILE A 145 3.40 4.21 2.00
C ILE A 145 3.54 3.37 3.28
N ALA A 146 4.56 2.51 3.38
CA ALA A 146 4.79 1.70 4.59
C ALA A 146 5.08 2.60 5.82
N THR A 147 5.96 3.60 5.64
CA THR A 147 6.24 4.60 6.69
C THR A 147 5.02 5.47 6.99
N PHE A 148 4.24 5.85 5.98
CA PHE A 148 2.99 6.60 6.15
C PHE A 148 2.00 5.81 7.02
N SER A 149 1.81 4.52 6.78
CA SER A 149 0.96 3.66 7.60
C SER A 149 1.44 3.60 9.07
N GLN A 150 2.75 3.49 9.30
CA GLN A 150 3.34 3.54 10.65
C GLN A 150 3.07 4.86 11.37
N ILE A 151 3.09 5.98 10.65
CA ILE A 151 2.76 7.30 11.20
C ILE A 151 1.26 7.39 11.51
N LEU A 152 0.40 7.00 10.58
CA LEU A 152 -1.05 6.99 10.78
C LEU A 152 -1.46 6.10 11.97
N ALA A 153 -0.81 4.95 12.15
CA ALA A 153 -1.04 4.10 13.30
C ALA A 153 -0.81 4.84 14.63
N LYS A 154 0.19 5.72 14.71
CA LYS A 154 0.48 6.52 15.91
C LYS A 154 -0.47 7.72 16.05
N GLU A 155 -0.82 8.37 14.95
CA GLU A 155 -1.68 9.55 14.96
C GLU A 155 -3.15 9.22 15.22
N LEU A 156 -3.64 8.10 14.68
CA LEU A 156 -5.06 7.76 14.67
C LEU A 156 -5.47 6.76 15.75
N ILE A 157 -4.53 6.21 16.52
CA ILE A 157 -4.84 5.30 17.64
C ILE A 157 -5.81 5.94 18.66
N ARG A 158 -5.71 7.26 18.86
CA ARG A 158 -6.61 8.02 19.73
C ARG A 158 -8.06 8.08 19.25
N TYR A 159 -8.33 7.69 18.01
CA TYR A 159 -9.67 7.60 17.43
C TYR A 159 -10.09 6.13 17.22
N ASN A 160 -9.39 5.18 17.86
CA ASN A 160 -9.57 3.73 17.70
C ASN A 160 -9.42 3.23 16.25
N VAL A 161 -8.50 3.85 15.49
CA VAL A 161 -8.18 3.45 14.11
C VAL A 161 -6.85 2.70 14.09
N LYS A 162 -6.82 1.54 13.45
CA LYS A 162 -5.60 0.78 13.14
C LYS A 162 -5.17 1.03 11.71
N SER A 163 -3.87 1.20 11.48
CA SER A 163 -3.31 1.33 10.13
C SER A 163 -2.21 0.30 9.96
N ASN A 164 -2.32 -0.57 8.95
CA ASN A 164 -1.30 -1.55 8.61
C ASN A 164 -1.04 -1.52 7.09
N SER A 165 0.04 -2.15 6.65
CA SER A 165 0.31 -2.31 5.23
C SER A 165 0.70 -3.73 4.85
N ILE A 166 0.49 -4.07 3.58
CA ILE A 166 0.90 -5.33 2.98
C ILE A 166 1.87 -5.09 1.82
N ALA A 167 2.72 -6.07 1.54
CA ALA A 167 3.58 -6.15 0.38
C ALA A 167 3.26 -7.45 -0.37
N PRO A 168 2.33 -7.42 -1.34
CA PRO A 168 1.84 -8.64 -1.97
C PRO A 168 2.80 -9.20 -3.02
N GLY A 169 2.92 -10.53 -3.07
CA GLY A 169 3.47 -11.30 -4.18
C GLY A 169 2.36 -12.10 -4.84
N ALA A 170 1.87 -11.65 -6.01
CA ALA A 170 0.77 -12.30 -6.72
C ALA A 170 0.86 -12.06 -8.24
N ARG A 171 0.22 -12.92 -9.01
CA ARG A 171 -0.04 -12.72 -10.44
C ARG A 171 -1.18 -11.72 -10.61
N THR A 172 -0.84 -10.55 -11.10
CA THR A 172 -1.76 -9.46 -11.43
C THR A 172 -1.39 -8.90 -12.80
N ARG A 173 -2.25 -8.06 -13.37
CA ARG A 173 -1.95 -7.33 -14.61
C ARG A 173 -0.61 -6.58 -14.50
N LEU A 174 -0.27 -6.04 -13.33
CA LEU A 174 0.99 -5.32 -13.07
C LEU A 174 2.21 -6.26 -13.09
N THR A 175 2.14 -7.40 -12.41
CA THR A 175 3.27 -8.34 -12.33
C THR A 175 3.47 -9.15 -13.60
N LEU A 176 2.42 -9.36 -14.40
CA LEU A 176 2.54 -9.95 -15.74
C LEU A 176 3.27 -9.02 -16.73
N ALA A 177 3.27 -7.70 -16.49
CA ALA A 177 4.01 -6.75 -17.32
C ALA A 177 5.52 -6.70 -16.99
N THR A 178 5.94 -7.36 -15.90
CA THR A 178 7.36 -7.44 -15.50
C THR A 178 8.10 -8.48 -16.36
N PRO A 179 9.19 -8.10 -17.07
CA PRO A 179 9.93 -9.02 -17.93
C PRO A 179 10.42 -10.28 -17.20
N GLY A 180 10.15 -11.45 -17.78
CA GLY A 180 10.60 -12.75 -17.26
C GLY A 180 9.80 -13.32 -16.08
N LEU A 181 8.84 -12.56 -15.53
CA LEU A 181 8.00 -13.03 -14.43
C LEU A 181 6.76 -13.78 -14.95
N GLY A 182 6.16 -13.34 -16.06
CA GLY A 182 4.96 -13.93 -16.65
C GLY A 182 5.06 -15.43 -16.92
N ASP A 183 6.19 -15.90 -17.46
CA ASP A 183 6.44 -17.32 -17.75
C ASP A 183 6.59 -18.17 -16.49
N ARG A 184 6.94 -17.56 -15.35
CA ARG A 184 7.23 -18.25 -14.09
C ARG A 184 6.02 -18.32 -13.15
N ILE A 185 5.05 -17.42 -13.33
CA ILE A 185 3.90 -17.28 -12.44
C ILE A 185 2.59 -17.69 -13.11
N GLY A 186 2.64 -18.35 -14.28
CA GLY A 186 1.46 -18.76 -15.05
C GLY A 186 0.47 -19.62 -14.24
N VAL A 187 -0.79 -19.63 -14.69
CA VAL A 187 -1.84 -20.44 -14.05
C VAL A 187 -1.42 -21.92 -14.12
N PRO A 188 -1.45 -22.67 -13.00
CA PRO A 188 -1.16 -24.09 -13.00
C PRO A 188 -2.06 -24.84 -13.99
N THR A 189 -1.48 -25.79 -14.73
CA THR A 189 -2.25 -26.63 -15.67
C THR A 189 -3.16 -27.63 -14.97
N ASP A 190 -2.88 -27.92 -13.70
CA ASP A 190 -3.64 -28.82 -12.84
C ASP A 190 -4.43 -27.99 -11.82
N ALA A 191 -5.75 -27.91 -12.00
CA ALA A 191 -6.65 -27.15 -11.14
C ALA A 191 -6.75 -27.71 -9.70
N ALA A 192 -6.28 -28.94 -9.45
CA ALA A 192 -6.22 -29.49 -8.10
C ALA A 192 -5.00 -29.01 -7.31
N LYS A 193 -4.01 -28.38 -7.96
CA LYS A 193 -2.86 -27.79 -7.29
C LYS A 193 -3.19 -26.40 -6.78
N PHE A 194 -2.70 -26.10 -5.58
CA PHE A 194 -2.76 -24.76 -5.03
C PHE A 194 -1.97 -23.80 -5.93
N ASP A 195 -2.65 -22.76 -6.41
CA ASP A 195 -2.03 -21.69 -7.20
C ASP A 195 -1.43 -20.65 -6.25
N GLU A 196 -0.14 -20.78 -5.97
CA GLU A 196 0.60 -19.87 -5.08
C GLU A 196 0.53 -18.40 -5.53
N TRP A 197 0.31 -18.16 -6.82
CA TRP A 197 0.30 -16.83 -7.42
C TRP A 197 -1.10 -16.25 -7.59
N ASP A 198 -2.16 -16.96 -7.19
CA ASP A 198 -3.52 -16.43 -7.24
C ASP A 198 -3.62 -15.17 -6.35
N PRO A 199 -4.03 -13.99 -6.89
CA PRO A 199 -4.23 -12.79 -6.09
C PRO A 199 -5.25 -12.96 -4.96
N ALA A 200 -6.17 -13.94 -5.06
CA ALA A 200 -7.09 -14.27 -3.98
C ALA A 200 -6.38 -14.69 -2.68
N ASN A 201 -5.13 -15.15 -2.75
CA ASN A 201 -4.33 -15.50 -1.57
C ASN A 201 -3.96 -14.29 -0.70
N ILE A 202 -4.04 -13.07 -1.25
CA ILE A 202 -3.72 -11.83 -0.53
C ILE A 202 -4.90 -11.35 0.32
N SER A 203 -6.13 -11.52 -0.20
CA SER A 203 -7.36 -10.99 0.39
C SER A 203 -7.63 -11.44 1.84
N PRO A 204 -7.37 -12.70 2.24
CA PRO A 204 -7.55 -13.13 3.63
C PRO A 204 -6.78 -12.29 4.65
N LEU A 205 -5.54 -11.90 4.34
CA LEU A 205 -4.75 -11.04 5.23
C LEU A 205 -5.34 -9.63 5.30
N VAL A 206 -5.81 -9.07 4.17
CA VAL A 206 -6.50 -7.77 4.15
C VAL A 206 -7.75 -7.81 5.02
N CYS A 207 -8.56 -8.87 4.91
CA CYS A 207 -9.74 -9.07 5.73
C CYS A 207 -9.39 -9.19 7.22
N TYR A 208 -8.36 -9.97 7.58
CA TYR A 208 -7.89 -10.08 8.96
C TYR A 208 -7.45 -8.71 9.52
N LEU A 209 -6.61 -7.97 8.79
CA LEU A 209 -6.13 -6.64 9.19
C LEU A 209 -7.24 -5.59 9.29
N SER A 210 -8.39 -5.85 8.64
CA SER A 210 -9.59 -5.01 8.65
C SER A 210 -10.67 -5.46 9.63
N SER A 211 -10.41 -6.50 10.42
CA SER A 211 -11.37 -7.10 11.34
C SER A 211 -11.10 -6.71 12.80
N GLU A 212 -12.11 -6.85 13.65
CA GLU A 212 -11.98 -6.66 15.11
C GLU A 212 -10.93 -7.59 15.75
N ALA A 213 -10.65 -8.74 15.12
CA ALA A 213 -9.64 -9.71 15.56
C ALA A 213 -8.19 -9.27 15.25
N CYS A 214 -7.99 -8.20 14.48
CA CYS A 214 -6.65 -7.69 14.21
C CYS A 214 -5.99 -7.22 15.50
N GLU A 215 -4.82 -7.73 15.86
CA GLU A 215 -4.07 -7.23 17.04
C GLU A 215 -2.97 -6.22 16.66
N PHE A 216 -2.79 -5.96 15.37
CA PHE A 216 -1.68 -5.17 14.85
C PHE A 216 -2.08 -3.75 14.47
N THR A 217 -1.15 -2.81 14.67
CA THR A 217 -1.21 -1.46 14.10
C THR A 217 0.22 -0.96 13.88
N GLY A 218 0.46 -0.28 12.77
CA GLY A 218 1.77 0.19 12.34
C GLY A 218 2.67 -0.90 11.77
N GLU A 219 2.10 -2.06 11.42
CA GLU A 219 2.88 -3.20 10.93
C GLU A 219 2.81 -3.35 9.41
N THR A 220 3.86 -3.96 8.84
CA THR A 220 3.96 -4.27 7.42
C THR A 220 4.14 -5.77 7.24
N PHE A 221 3.38 -6.37 6.32
CA PHE A 221 3.42 -7.81 6.08
C PHE A 221 3.68 -8.13 4.61
N TYR A 222 4.69 -8.94 4.32
CA TYR A 222 4.76 -9.65 3.04
C TYR A 222 3.74 -10.79 3.03
N VAL A 223 3.08 -10.98 1.89
CA VAL A 223 2.11 -12.07 1.71
C VAL A 223 2.14 -12.59 0.27
N ALA A 224 2.26 -13.91 0.11
CA ALA A 224 2.22 -14.60 -1.18
C ALA A 224 1.83 -16.07 -0.97
N GLY A 225 0.92 -16.61 -1.77
CA GLY A 225 0.43 -17.98 -1.58
C GLY A 225 -0.03 -18.23 -0.13
N GLY A 226 0.56 -19.23 0.53
CA GLY A 226 0.30 -19.53 1.94
C GLY A 226 1.21 -18.82 2.95
N GLU A 227 2.14 -17.97 2.49
CA GLU A 227 3.11 -17.29 3.34
C GLU A 227 2.59 -15.92 3.83
N VAL A 228 2.75 -15.65 5.12
CA VAL A 228 2.59 -14.32 5.71
C VAL A 228 3.80 -14.02 6.60
N THR A 229 4.58 -13.00 6.23
CA THR A 229 5.83 -12.64 6.91
C THR A 229 5.76 -11.19 7.36
N ARG A 230 5.85 -10.95 8.68
CA ARG A 230 5.98 -9.59 9.22
C ARG A 230 7.34 -9.00 8.85
N ILE A 231 7.34 -7.85 8.19
CA ILE A 231 8.53 -7.11 7.82
C ILE A 231 8.89 -6.13 8.94
N ARG A 232 10.14 -6.23 9.43
CA ARG A 232 10.70 -5.22 10.32
C ARG A 232 11.17 -4.03 9.49
N SER A 233 10.81 -2.83 9.93
CA SER A 233 11.28 -1.58 9.34
C SER A 233 12.74 -1.32 9.72
N TRP A 234 13.23 -0.11 9.43
CA TRP A 234 14.56 0.36 9.84
C TRP A 234 14.76 0.25 11.35
N GLU A 235 15.82 -0.44 11.74
CA GLU A 235 16.30 -0.51 13.11
C GLU A 235 17.65 0.19 13.26
N ARG A 236 17.98 0.64 14.48
CA ARG A 236 19.30 1.19 14.77
C ARG A 236 20.33 0.06 14.75
N ALA A 237 21.35 0.21 13.92
CA ALA A 237 22.50 -0.69 13.87
C ALA A 237 23.63 -0.16 14.78
N GLU A 238 24.88 -0.21 14.32
CA GLU A 238 26.05 0.20 15.09
C GLU A 238 26.07 1.71 15.38
N THR A 239 26.71 2.11 16.49
CA THR A 239 26.85 3.52 16.89
C THR A 239 28.29 3.81 17.30
N VAL A 240 28.87 4.90 16.77
CA VAL A 240 30.12 5.49 17.25
C VAL A 240 29.83 6.78 18.00
N ASN A 241 30.42 6.96 19.19
CA ASN A 241 30.16 8.11 20.06
C ASN A 241 31.47 8.81 20.43
N GLN A 242 31.38 10.13 20.63
CA GLN A 242 32.36 10.93 21.35
C GLN A 242 31.64 12.09 22.05
N ASN A 243 32.31 12.75 23.01
CA ASN A 243 31.73 13.83 23.80
C ASN A 243 31.99 15.23 23.22
N ASP A 244 32.25 15.33 21.91
CA ASP A 244 32.52 16.58 21.20
C ASP A 244 32.07 16.50 19.73
N ARG A 245 32.10 17.59 18.99
CA ARG A 245 31.85 17.61 17.54
C ARG A 245 32.96 16.88 16.79
N TRP A 246 32.56 15.93 15.94
CA TRP A 246 33.50 15.19 15.10
C TRP A 246 34.30 16.11 14.17
N GLN A 247 35.62 15.97 14.16
CA GLN A 247 36.43 16.34 13.00
C GLN A 247 36.35 15.23 11.94
N VAL A 248 36.45 15.60 10.66
CA VAL A 248 36.34 14.63 9.54
C VAL A 248 37.38 13.50 9.67
N SER A 249 38.60 13.82 10.11
CA SER A 249 39.68 12.84 10.32
C SER A 249 39.35 11.82 11.42
N GLU A 250 38.78 12.29 12.52
CA GLU A 250 38.37 11.45 13.66
C GLU A 250 37.22 10.53 13.28
N LEU A 251 36.21 11.08 12.61
CA LEU A 251 35.05 10.31 12.15
C LEU A 251 35.44 9.29 11.10
N THR A 252 36.34 9.64 10.17
CA THR A 252 36.86 8.71 9.16
C THR A 252 37.54 7.51 9.83
N LYS A 253 38.32 7.74 10.90
CA LYS A 253 38.94 6.66 11.67
C LYS A 253 37.89 5.81 12.38
N ALA A 254 36.90 6.44 13.03
CA ALA A 254 35.85 5.73 13.75
C ALA A 254 34.96 4.88 12.82
N LEU A 255 34.56 5.44 11.67
CA LEU A 255 33.71 4.77 10.69
C LEU A 255 34.45 3.66 9.93
N LYS A 256 35.79 3.68 9.85
CA LYS A 256 36.56 2.62 9.20
C LYS A 256 36.33 1.25 9.86
N THR A 257 36.18 1.21 11.18
CA THR A 257 35.87 -0.03 11.92
C THR A 257 34.49 -0.55 11.56
N MET A 258 33.48 0.33 11.59
CA MET A 258 32.10 0.01 11.21
C MET A 258 32.02 -0.49 9.75
N ALA A 259 32.71 0.18 8.83
CA ALA A 259 32.76 -0.24 7.42
C ALA A 259 33.41 -1.62 7.23
N ALA A 260 34.38 -2.00 8.07
CA ALA A 260 35.01 -3.31 7.99
C ALA A 260 34.09 -4.46 8.46
N GLU A 261 33.06 -4.16 9.26
CA GLU A 261 32.06 -5.13 9.72
C GLU A 261 30.95 -5.31 8.68
N VAL A 262 30.50 -4.22 8.03
CA VAL A 262 29.44 -4.23 7.01
C VAL A 262 29.89 -4.86 5.68
N ASN A 263 31.16 -4.73 5.30
CA ASN A 263 31.68 -5.20 4.01
C ASN A 263 32.21 -6.65 4.00
N LYS A 264 31.93 -7.44 5.04
CA LYS A 264 32.23 -8.88 5.09
C LYS A 264 31.07 -9.70 4.55
#